data_AF-A0A3B9AJC7-F1
#
_entry.id   AF-A0A3B9AJC7-F1
#
_cell.length_a   1.000
_cell.length_b   1.000
_cell.length_c   1.000
_cell.angle_alpha   90.00
_cell.angle_beta   90.00
_cell.angle_gamma   90.00
#
_symmetry.space_group_name_H-M   'P 1'
#
loop_
_entity.id
_entity.type
_entity.pdbx_description
1 polymer ?
#
loop_
_entity_poly.entity_id
_entity_poly.type
_entity_poly.pdbx_seq_one_letter_code
_entity_poly.pdbx_strand_id
1 'polypeptide(L)'
;GTGIEGVARVGQAMTCCHCRQGLCAVSQDWKHSAENRRRDLADCFDEAETVLRRRTENPVEIIEYYCPHCAACLAIDLAVAGQEREVPNFRFSY
;
A
#
# COMPACT_ATOMS: atom_id res chain seq x y z
N GLY A 1 12.80 14.63 -2.34
CA GLY A 1 11.42 14.54 -1.82
C GLY A 1 11.33 13.27 -1.02
N THR A 2 10.98 13.37 0.27
CA THR A 2 10.78 12.24 1.19
C THR A 2 9.48 11.53 0.83
N GLY A 3 9.50 10.71 -0.22
CA GLY A 3 8.39 9.83 -0.56
C GLY A 3 8.59 8.50 0.17
N ILE A 4 7.78 8.24 1.19
CA ILE A 4 7.82 7.00 1.98
C ILE A 4 7.03 5.87 1.25
N GLU A 5 6.26 6.21 0.20
CA GLU A 5 5.26 5.33 -0.42
C GLU A 5 5.22 5.45 -1.96
N GLY A 6 6.37 5.51 -2.66
CA GLY A 6 6.42 5.49 -4.14
C GLY A 6 5.63 6.61 -4.86
N VAL A 7 5.07 7.55 -4.10
CA VAL A 7 4.12 8.58 -4.52
C VAL A 7 4.63 9.92 -4.01
N ALA A 8 4.56 10.93 -4.87
CA ALA A 8 4.95 12.30 -4.55
C ALA A 8 3.79 13.26 -4.82
N ARG A 9 3.65 14.26 -3.97
CA ARG A 9 2.80 15.42 -4.25
C ARG A 9 3.51 16.37 -5.21
N VAL A 10 2.86 16.70 -6.32
CA VAL A 10 3.29 17.72 -7.29
C VAL A 10 2.16 18.72 -7.48
N GLY A 11 2.28 19.88 -6.81
CA GLY A 11 1.22 20.89 -6.78
C GLY A 11 -0.05 20.38 -6.08
N GLN A 12 -1.13 20.24 -6.85
CA GLN A 12 -2.45 19.74 -6.40
C GLN A 12 -2.72 18.29 -6.83
N ALA A 13 -1.71 17.57 -7.35
CA ALA A 13 -1.84 16.16 -7.74
C ALA A 13 -0.91 15.26 -6.93
N MET A 14 -1.36 14.04 -6.69
CA MET A 14 -0.53 12.91 -6.28
C MET A 14 0.00 12.22 -7.55
N THR A 15 1.28 11.91 -7.58
CA THR A 15 1.97 11.39 -8.78
C THR A 15 2.83 10.19 -8.42
N CYS A 16 2.97 9.24 -9.35
CA CYS A 16 3.88 8.12 -9.18
C CYS A 16 5.35 8.59 -9.28
N CYS A 17 6.18 8.25 -8.31
CA CYS A 17 7.61 8.58 -8.33
C CYS A 17 8.39 7.87 -9.46
N HIS A 18 7.86 6.77 -10.00
CA HIS A 18 8.53 5.96 -11.02
C HIS A 18 8.25 6.48 -12.44
N CYS A 19 6.97 6.65 -12.81
CA CYS A 19 6.58 7.06 -14.17
C CYS A 19 6.10 8.51 -14.27
N ARG A 20 5.99 9.23 -13.15
CA ARG A 20 5.53 10.62 -13.04
C ARG A 20 4.08 10.87 -13.48
N GLN A 21 3.33 9.83 -13.83
CA GLN A 21 1.91 9.95 -14.14
C GLN A 21 1.11 10.35 -12.90
N GLY A 22 0.07 11.15 -13.10
CA GLY A 22 -0.88 11.53 -12.06
C GLY A 22 -1.71 10.35 -11.61
N LEU A 23 -1.94 10.24 -10.30
CA LEU A 23 -2.77 9.20 -9.69
C LEU A 23 -4.14 9.76 -9.33
N CYS A 24 -4.17 10.86 -8.56
CA CYS A 24 -5.41 11.53 -8.14
C CYS A 24 -5.11 12.98 -7.69
N ALA A 25 -6.14 13.72 -7.30
CA ALA A 25 -5.98 15.02 -6.64
C ALA A 25 -5.44 14.84 -5.20
N VAL A 26 -4.75 15.84 -4.65
CA VAL A 26 -4.23 15.81 -3.26
C VAL A 26 -5.33 15.77 -2.18
N SER A 27 -6.56 16.09 -2.54
CA SER A 27 -7.75 15.97 -1.67
C SER A 27 -8.30 14.55 -1.59
N GLN A 28 -7.77 13.62 -2.40
CA GLN A 28 -8.20 12.23 -2.47
C GLN A 28 -7.10 11.32 -1.92
N ASP A 29 -7.51 10.23 -1.27
CA ASP A 29 -6.60 9.15 -0.92
C ASP A 29 -6.32 8.32 -2.18
N TRP A 30 -5.09 8.37 -2.68
CA TRP A 30 -4.67 7.67 -3.88
C TRP A 30 -4.79 6.15 -3.75
N LYS A 31 -4.78 5.59 -2.52
CA LYS A 31 -4.94 4.15 -2.28
C LYS A 31 -6.35 3.64 -2.61
N HIS A 32 -7.39 4.50 -2.59
CA HIS A 32 -8.73 4.10 -3.01
C HIS A 32 -8.87 3.84 -4.51
N SER A 33 -8.04 4.50 -5.33
CA SER A 33 -8.08 4.38 -6.79
C SER A 33 -6.93 3.54 -7.36
N ALA A 34 -6.05 3.03 -6.51
CA ALA A 34 -4.91 2.22 -6.93
C ALA A 34 -5.34 0.76 -7.08
N GLU A 35 -4.87 0.13 -8.16
CA GLU A 35 -4.92 -1.32 -8.31
C GLU A 35 -4.21 -1.96 -7.12
N ASN A 36 -4.85 -2.93 -6.47
CA ASN A 36 -4.27 -3.59 -5.31
C ASN A 36 -4.42 -5.10 -5.35
N ARG A 37 -3.46 -5.77 -4.72
CA ARG A 37 -3.45 -7.22 -4.51
C ARG A 37 -3.40 -7.51 -3.03
N ARG A 38 -4.26 -8.43 -2.57
CA ARG A 38 -4.23 -8.97 -1.21
C ARG A 38 -3.62 -10.36 -1.21
N ARG A 39 -2.75 -10.64 -0.23
CA ARG A 39 -2.13 -11.96 0.00
C ARG A 39 -2.13 -12.28 1.48
N ASP A 40 -2.29 -13.54 1.84
CA ASP A 40 -2.06 -13.97 3.23
C ASP A 40 -0.58 -13.77 3.59
N LEU A 41 -0.32 -13.10 4.71
CA LEU A 41 1.04 -12.80 5.17
C LEU A 41 1.81 -14.08 5.49
N ALA A 42 1.16 -15.06 6.12
CA ALA A 42 1.82 -16.31 6.48
C ALA A 42 2.20 -17.12 5.24
N ASP A 43 1.36 -17.12 4.20
CA ASP A 43 1.70 -17.75 2.92
C ASP A 43 2.93 -17.11 2.27
N CYS A 44 3.08 -15.79 2.36
CA CYS A 44 4.28 -15.09 1.85
C CYS A 44 5.57 -15.50 2.60
N PHE A 45 5.48 -15.77 3.90
CA PHE A 45 6.63 -16.24 4.68
C PHE A 45 6.92 -17.72 4.46
N ASP A 46 5.90 -18.54 4.26
CA ASP A 46 6.06 -19.93 3.85
C ASP A 46 6.77 -20.04 2.49
N GLU A 47 6.39 -19.21 1.50
CA GLU A 47 7.06 -19.10 0.20
C GLU A 47 8.55 -18.71 0.33
N ALA A 48 8.88 -17.94 1.38
CA ALA A 48 10.24 -17.52 1.69
C ALA A 48 11.00 -18.51 2.59
N GLU A 49 10.50 -19.75 2.72
CA GLU A 49 11.06 -20.81 3.57
C GLU A 49 11.27 -20.37 5.04
N THR A 50 10.45 -19.41 5.49
CA THR A 50 10.51 -18.85 6.85
C THR A 50 9.47 -19.52 7.73
N VAL A 51 9.93 -20.22 8.77
CA VAL A 51 9.03 -20.90 9.70
C VAL A 51 8.37 -19.88 10.63
N LEU A 52 7.06 -19.67 10.45
CA LEU A 52 6.23 -18.88 11.35
C LEU A 52 5.08 -19.70 11.93
N ARG A 53 4.63 -19.31 13.13
CA ARG A 53 3.37 -19.84 13.67
C ARG A 53 2.20 -19.10 13.03
N ARG A 54 1.42 -19.79 12.20
CA ARG A 54 0.18 -19.26 11.62
C ARG A 54 -0.82 -18.85 12.70
N ARG A 55 -1.45 -17.70 12.52
CA ARG A 55 -2.59 -17.23 13.32
C ARG A 55 -3.87 -17.64 12.61
N THR A 56 -4.63 -18.56 13.19
CA THR A 56 -5.96 -18.96 12.67
C THR A 56 -7.04 -17.95 13.03
N GLU A 57 -6.89 -17.27 14.17
CA GLU A 57 -7.75 -16.17 14.61
C GLU A 57 -7.13 -14.83 14.22
N ASN A 58 -7.88 -14.03 13.46
CA ASN A 58 -7.44 -12.76 12.87
C ASN A 58 -6.19 -12.93 12.00
N PRO A 59 -6.26 -13.69 10.89
CA PRO A 59 -5.16 -13.81 9.95
C PRO A 59 -4.82 -12.43 9.38
N VAL A 60 -3.56 -12.20 9.01
CA VAL A 60 -3.07 -10.91 8.53
C VAL A 60 -2.85 -11.01 7.03
N GLU A 61 -3.36 -10.03 6.28
CA GLU A 61 -3.15 -9.88 4.85
C GLU A 61 -2.14 -8.76 4.57
N ILE A 62 -1.32 -8.98 3.55
CA ILE A 62 -0.55 -7.94 2.87
C ILE A 62 -1.44 -7.32 1.80
N ILE A 63 -1.51 -5.99 1.76
CA ILE A 63 -2.17 -5.23 0.69
C ILE A 63 -1.12 -4.44 -0.08
N GLU A 64 -0.89 -4.82 -1.33
CA GLU A 64 0.10 -4.19 -2.21
C GLU A 64 -0.62 -3.27 -3.19
N TYR A 65 -0.24 -1.99 -3.22
CA TYR A 65 -0.84 -0.98 -4.10
C TYR A 65 0.09 -0.69 -5.27
N TYR A 66 -0.45 -0.67 -6.49
CA TYR A 66 0.33 -0.55 -7.72
C TYR A 66 -0.07 0.69 -8.54
N CYS A 67 0.90 1.24 -9.27
CA CYS A 67 0.61 2.29 -10.24
C CYS A 67 -0.15 1.69 -11.44
N PRO A 68 -1.31 2.24 -11.84
CA PRO A 68 -2.07 1.74 -12.98
C PRO A 68 -1.37 1.94 -14.33
N HIS A 69 -0.34 2.79 -14.39
CA HIS A 69 0.36 3.10 -15.64
C HIS A 69 1.66 2.33 -15.84
N CYS A 70 2.40 2.04 -14.77
CA CYS A 70 3.71 1.37 -14.88
C CYS A 70 3.84 0.12 -14.01
N ALA A 71 2.78 -0.28 -13.30
CA ALA A 71 2.74 -1.43 -12.41
C ALA A 71 3.80 -1.41 -11.29
N ALA A 72 4.46 -0.27 -11.03
CA ALA A 72 5.35 -0.14 -9.88
C ALA A 72 4.55 -0.30 -8.58
N CYS A 73 5.05 -1.11 -7.64
CA CYS A 73 4.51 -1.19 -6.29
C CYS A 73 4.80 0.14 -5.58
N LEU A 74 3.73 0.84 -5.19
CA LEU A 74 3.78 2.16 -4.59
C LEU A 74 3.81 2.07 -3.06
N ALA A 75 2.96 1.21 -2.48
CA ALA A 75 2.91 1.01 -1.04
C ALA A 75 2.52 -0.42 -0.71
N ILE A 76 2.84 -0.80 0.53
CA ILE A 76 2.43 -2.06 1.13
C ILE A 76 1.84 -1.72 2.50
N ASP A 77 0.57 -2.09 2.71
CA ASP A 77 -0.10 -2.00 4.01
C ASP A 77 -0.35 -3.43 4.55
N LEU A 78 -0.62 -3.55 5.85
CA LEU A 78 -1.06 -4.78 6.50
C LEU A 78 -2.44 -4.56 7.11
N ALA A 79 -3.32 -5.55 7.00
CA ALA A 79 -4.63 -5.53 7.65
C ALA A 79 -4.98 -6.92 8.19
N VAL A 80 -5.88 -7.00 9.17
CA VAL A 80 -6.54 -8.28 9.47
C VAL A 80 -7.43 -8.65 8.29
N ALA A 81 -7.47 -9.95 7.94
CA ALA A 81 -8.23 -10.43 6.81
C ALA A 81 -9.70 -10.02 6.90
N GLY A 82 -10.24 -9.54 5.77
CA GLY A 82 -11.60 -9.03 5.68
C GLY A 82 -11.80 -7.63 6.28
N GLN A 83 -10.78 -7.03 6.88
CA GLN A 83 -10.81 -5.62 7.29
C GLN A 83 -10.24 -4.73 6.18
N GLU A 84 -10.73 -3.48 6.15
CA GLU A 84 -10.09 -2.44 5.37
C GLU A 84 -8.77 -2.02 6.02
N ARG A 85 -7.89 -1.39 5.24
CA ARG A 85 -6.71 -0.76 5.81
C ARG A 85 -7.18 0.27 6.83
N GLU A 86 -6.62 0.25 8.04
CA GLU A 86 -6.74 1.43 8.88
C GLU A 86 -5.89 2.52 8.23
N VAL A 87 -6.49 3.68 7.94
CA VAL A 87 -5.72 4.84 7.50
C VAL A 87 -4.81 5.20 8.68
N PRO A 88 -3.48 5.08 8.56
CA PRO A 88 -2.63 5.35 9.69
C PRO A 88 -2.78 6.82 10.06
N ASN A 89 -3.05 7.09 11.33
CA ASN A 89 -3.16 8.44 11.91
C ASN A 89 -1.79 9.12 11.96
N PHE A 90 -1.11 9.31 10.83
CA PHE A 90 0.07 10.15 10.75
C PHE A 90 -0.40 11.61 10.68
N ARG A 91 -0.57 12.23 11.86
CA ARG A 91 -0.55 13.69 11.95
C ARG A 91 0.87 14.14 11.60
N PHE A 92 1.09 14.49 10.34
CA PHE A 92 2.30 15.21 9.96
C PHE A 92 2.21 16.62 10.56
N SER A 93 2.92 16.85 11.66
CA SER A 93 3.20 18.20 12.16
C SER A 93 4.08 18.90 11.11
N TYR A 94 3.57 19.99 10.57
CA TYR A 94 4.24 20.87 9.61
C TYR A 94 5.48 21.55 10.21
#